data_AF-A0A095A309-F1
#
_entry.id   AF-A0A095A309-F1
#
_cell.length_a   1.000
_cell.length_b   1.000
_cell.length_c   1.000
_cell.angle_alpha   90.00
_cell.angle_beta   90.00
_cell.angle_gamma   90.00
#
_symmetry.space_group_name_H-M   'P 1'
#
loop_
_entity.id
_entity.type
_entity.pdbx_description
1 polymer ?
#
loop_
_entity_poly.entity_id
_entity_poly.type
_entity_poly.pdbx_seq_one_letter_code
_entity_poly.pdbx_strand_id
1 'polypeptide(L)'
;MAKSNNSVFDPWNTFYETPEEQAAIKQRAKMRDAMKAEYRKRYTNPFNPPMGHLHDPALQHHFSAQVTYAEYLRPSPKLGLIALGVLGVGCLAMVIKGRLKKRRFQEYDCGELTYRERWGGNTWL
;
A
#
# COMPACT_ATOMS: atom_id res chain seq x y z
N MET A 1 18.92 15.42 -1.86
CA MET A 1 17.45 15.55 -1.67
C MET A 1 16.82 15.68 -3.04
N ALA A 2 16.09 14.66 -3.51
CA ALA A 2 15.34 14.77 -4.76
C ALA A 2 14.20 15.78 -4.54
N LYS A 3 14.17 16.88 -5.31
CA LYS A 3 13.01 17.79 -5.34
C LYS A 3 11.82 17.02 -5.88
N SER A 4 10.86 16.67 -5.03
CA SER A 4 9.60 16.08 -5.46
C SER A 4 8.67 17.19 -5.97
N ASN A 5 8.90 17.68 -7.18
CA ASN A 5 7.93 18.52 -7.88
C ASN A 5 6.90 17.61 -8.56
N ASN A 6 6.00 17.04 -7.74
CA ASN A 6 4.77 16.39 -8.20
C ASN A 6 3.64 17.42 -8.33
N SER A 7 3.92 18.58 -8.92
CA SER A 7 2.87 19.47 -9.39
C SER A 7 2.67 19.20 -10.88
N VAL A 8 1.42 18.95 -11.28
CA VAL A 8 1.01 18.80 -12.70
C VAL A 8 1.45 20.01 -13.55
N PHE A 9 1.72 21.13 -12.89
CA PHE A 9 2.22 22.36 -13.47
C PHE A 9 3.34 22.91 -12.58
N ASP A 10 4.55 23.02 -13.13
CA ASP A 10 5.66 23.75 -12.49
C ASP A 10 5.87 25.04 -13.31
N PRO A 11 5.42 26.21 -12.83
CA PRO A 11 5.43 27.46 -13.60
C PRO A 11 6.80 27.83 -14.15
N TRP A 12 7.88 27.36 -13.51
CA TRP A 12 9.25 27.73 -13.83
C TRP A 12 9.95 26.72 -14.74
N ASN A 13 9.41 25.50 -14.87
CA ASN A 13 10.03 24.40 -15.62
C ASN A 13 9.16 23.87 -16.77
N THR A 14 7.89 24.29 -16.86
CA THR A 14 6.94 23.79 -17.87
C THR A 14 7.25 24.30 -19.29
N PHE A 15 7.86 25.48 -19.42
CA PHE A 15 8.06 26.15 -20.71
C PHE A 15 9.51 26.11 -21.22
N TYR A 16 10.47 25.80 -20.35
CA TYR A 16 11.91 25.84 -20.66
C TYR A 16 12.56 24.49 -20.38
N GLU A 17 12.28 23.50 -21.22
CA GLU A 17 12.95 22.21 -21.15
C GLU A 17 14.37 22.33 -21.68
N THR A 18 15.34 21.82 -20.91
CA THR A 18 16.72 21.69 -21.40
C THR A 18 16.79 20.68 -22.55
N PRO A 19 17.77 20.77 -23.46
CA PRO A 19 17.91 19.82 -24.56
C PRO A 19 18.09 18.37 -24.08
N GLU A 20 18.67 18.17 -22.89
CA GLU A 20 18.81 16.86 -22.24
C GLU A 20 17.45 16.31 -21.77
N GLU A 21 16.61 17.15 -21.14
CA GLU A 21 15.25 16.77 -20.74
C GLU A 21 14.37 16.44 -21.94
N GLN A 22 14.47 17.22 -23.02
CA GLN A 22 13.76 16.93 -24.28
C GLN A 22 14.19 15.58 -24.86
N ALA A 23 15.49 15.26 -24.84
CA ALA A 23 15.99 13.97 -25.28
C ALA A 23 15.44 12.84 -24.41
N ALA A 24 15.40 13.01 -23.09
CA ALA A 24 14.82 12.04 -22.16
C ALA A 24 13.30 11.85 -22.39
N ILE A 25 12.55 12.93 -22.65
CA ILE A 25 11.11 12.86 -22.97
C ILE A 25 10.89 12.09 -24.27
N LYS A 26 11.67 12.38 -25.31
CA LYS A 26 11.61 11.66 -26.60
C LYS A 26 11.93 10.18 -26.44
N GLN A 27 12.94 9.84 -25.63
CA GLN A 27 13.27 8.44 -25.33
C GLN A 27 12.13 7.72 -24.58
N ARG A 28 11.52 8.36 -23.57
CA ARG A 28 10.36 7.82 -22.86
C ARG A 28 9.14 7.65 -23.76
N ALA A 29 8.89 8.62 -24.65
CA ALA A 29 7.81 8.53 -25.63
C ALA A 29 8.04 7.35 -26.59
N LYS A 30 9.26 7.21 -27.12
CA LYS A 30 9.64 6.09 -27.99
C LYS A 30 9.41 4.72 -27.31
N MET A 31 9.79 4.57 -26.05
CA MET A 31 9.55 3.33 -25.30
C MET A 31 8.05 3.06 -25.12
N ARG A 32 7.26 4.09 -24.82
CA ARG A 32 5.80 3.98 -24.67
C ARG A 32 5.11 3.56 -25.96
N ASP A 33 5.54 4.14 -27.08
CA ASP A 33 4.97 3.84 -28.40
C ASP A 33 5.32 2.43 -28.85
N ALA A 34 6.55 1.95 -28.54
CA ALA A 34 6.94 0.57 -28.76
C ALA A 34 6.04 -0.42 -27.97
N MET A 35 5.85 -0.20 -26.66
CA MET A 35 4.96 -1.04 -25.84
C MET A 35 3.51 -1.04 -26.34
N LYS A 36 2.99 0.14 -26.73
CA LYS A 36 1.64 0.26 -27.31
C LYS A 36 1.52 -0.47 -28.65
N ALA A 37 2.56 -0.43 -29.49
CA ALA A 37 2.56 -1.14 -30.76
C ALA A 37 2.52 -2.66 -30.55
N GLU A 38 3.31 -3.18 -29.60
CA GLU A 38 3.29 -4.60 -29.22
C GLU A 38 1.91 -5.03 -28.70
N TYR A 39 1.32 -4.24 -27.79
CA TYR A 39 -0.01 -4.52 -27.26
C TYR A 39 -1.07 -4.57 -28.37
N ARG A 40 -1.10 -3.54 -29.23
CA ARG A 40 -2.05 -3.48 -30.36
C ARG A 40 -1.90 -4.69 -31.27
N LYS A 41 -0.67 -5.08 -31.62
CA LYS A 41 -0.39 -6.26 -32.46
C LYS A 41 -0.99 -7.54 -31.87
N ARG A 42 -0.89 -7.74 -30.56
CA ARG A 42 -1.45 -8.94 -29.89
C ARG A 42 -2.96 -8.86 -29.72
N TYR A 43 -3.50 -7.68 -29.44
CA TYR A 43 -4.91 -7.47 -29.18
C TYR A 43 -5.76 -7.55 -30.45
N THR A 44 -5.32 -6.93 -31.55
CA THR A 44 -6.09 -6.90 -32.81
C THR A 44 -5.86 -8.12 -33.70
N ASN A 45 -5.10 -9.13 -33.26
CA ASN A 45 -4.84 -10.34 -34.03
C ASN A 45 -6.09 -11.25 -34.04
N PRO A 46 -6.75 -11.46 -35.20
CA PRO A 46 -7.96 -12.29 -35.28
C PRO A 46 -7.68 -13.80 -35.12
N PHE A 47 -6.42 -14.23 -35.26
CA PHE A 47 -6.01 -15.63 -35.12
C PHE A 47 -5.54 -15.97 -33.70
N ASN A 48 -5.62 -15.02 -32.77
CA ASN A 48 -5.25 -15.30 -31.40
C ASN A 48 -6.34 -16.21 -30.78
N PRO A 49 -5.98 -17.38 -30.23
CA PRO A 49 -6.96 -18.23 -29.56
C PRO A 49 -7.61 -17.44 -28.43
N PRO A 50 -8.84 -17.79 -28.01
CA PRO A 50 -9.54 -17.14 -26.90
C PRO A 50 -8.83 -17.42 -25.58
N MET A 51 -7.70 -16.74 -25.34
CA MET A 51 -7.04 -16.67 -24.06
C MET A 51 -7.69 -15.54 -23.27
N GLY A 52 -8.23 -15.83 -22.09
CA GLY A 52 -9.02 -14.86 -21.33
C GLY A 52 -8.28 -13.55 -21.01
N HIS A 53 -6.96 -13.59 -20.86
CA HIS A 53 -6.16 -12.42 -20.47
C HIS A 53 -4.85 -12.37 -21.25
N LEU A 54 -4.46 -11.17 -21.69
CA LEU A 54 -3.16 -10.94 -22.30
C LEU A 54 -2.09 -10.85 -21.21
N HIS A 55 -1.05 -11.68 -21.32
CA HIS A 55 0.09 -11.64 -20.40
C HIS A 55 0.91 -10.35 -20.57
N ASP A 56 1.02 -9.56 -19.50
CA ASP A 56 1.89 -8.38 -19.42
C ASP A 56 3.13 -8.68 -18.56
N PRO A 57 4.35 -8.68 -19.12
CA PRO A 57 5.57 -8.91 -18.35
C PRO A 57 5.84 -7.84 -17.29
N ALA A 58 5.43 -6.59 -17.50
CA ALA A 58 5.65 -5.53 -16.52
C ALA A 58 4.83 -5.76 -15.24
N LEU A 59 3.58 -6.19 -15.42
CA LEU A 59 2.68 -6.58 -14.34
C LEU A 59 3.21 -7.83 -13.61
N GLN A 60 3.70 -8.83 -14.36
CA GLN A 60 4.33 -10.02 -13.78
C GLN A 60 5.54 -9.65 -12.92
N HIS A 61 6.42 -8.77 -13.42
CA HIS A 61 7.61 -8.30 -12.69
C HIS A 61 7.22 -7.55 -11.41
N HIS A 62 6.15 -6.76 -11.45
CA HIS A 62 5.65 -6.06 -10.28
C HIS A 62 5.18 -7.04 -9.20
N PHE A 63 4.38 -8.04 -9.57
CA PHE A 63 3.93 -9.06 -8.63
C PHE A 63 5.10 -9.90 -8.11
N SER A 64 6.04 -10.30 -8.97
CA SER A 64 7.22 -11.05 -8.52
C SER A 64 8.03 -10.24 -7.51
N ALA A 65 8.24 -8.94 -7.75
CA ALA A 65 9.00 -8.08 -6.84
C ALA A 65 8.33 -7.90 -5.46
N GLN A 66 6.99 -7.91 -5.39
CA GLN A 66 6.28 -7.88 -4.11
C GLN A 66 6.45 -9.18 -3.32
N VAL A 67 6.37 -10.32 -4.01
CA VAL A 67 6.47 -11.65 -3.38
C VAL A 67 7.91 -11.93 -2.93
N THR A 68 8.91 -11.56 -3.71
CA THR A 68 10.33 -11.80 -3.39
C THR A 68 10.94 -10.75 -2.47
N TYR A 69 10.14 -9.82 -1.92
CA TYR A 69 10.64 -8.74 -1.07
C TYR A 69 11.39 -9.26 0.17
N ALA A 70 11.01 -10.43 0.68
CA ALA A 70 11.67 -11.07 1.81
C ALA A 70 13.15 -11.39 1.55
N GLU A 71 13.52 -11.73 0.32
CA GLU A 71 14.91 -12.05 -0.06
C GLU A 71 15.81 -10.81 -0.06
N TYR A 72 15.23 -9.64 -0.30
CA TYR A 72 15.94 -8.36 -0.37
C TYR A 72 15.98 -7.62 0.98
N LEU A 73 15.25 -8.10 2.00
CA LEU A 73 15.27 -7.52 3.34
C LEU A 73 16.63 -7.71 3.99
N ARG A 74 17.41 -6.63 4.09
CA ARG A 74 18.65 -6.61 4.87
C ARG A 74 18.34 -6.33 6.35
N PRO A 75 18.98 -7.04 7.30
CA PRO A 75 18.85 -6.72 8.70
C PRO A 75 19.35 -5.29 8.94
N SER A 76 18.48 -4.43 9.44
CA SER A 76 18.77 -3.01 9.68
C SER A 76 18.20 -2.60 11.04
N PRO A 77 18.97 -1.87 11.88
CA PRO A 77 18.50 -1.45 13.19
C PRO A 77 17.28 -0.53 13.09
N LYS A 78 17.19 0.29 12.03
CA LYS A 78 16.03 1.15 11.77
C LYS A 78 14.76 0.34 11.54
N LEU A 79 14.86 -0.74 10.75
CA LEU A 79 13.74 -1.63 10.47
C LEU A 79 13.30 -2.38 11.74
N GLY A 80 14.27 -2.82 12.55
CA GLY A 80 13.99 -3.47 13.85
C GLY A 80 13.22 -2.56 14.81
N LEU A 81 13.58 -1.28 14.90
CA LEU A 81 12.86 -0.32 15.73
C LEU A 81 11.42 -0.07 15.25
N ILE A 82 11.20 0.01 13.94
CA ILE A 82 9.85 0.14 13.35
C ILE A 82 9.03 -1.11 13.68
N ALA A 83 9.60 -2.30 13.48
CA ALA A 83 8.93 -3.56 13.78
C ALA A 83 8.56 -3.67 15.27
N LEU A 84 9.48 -3.31 16.17
CA LEU A 84 9.23 -3.29 17.61
C LEU A 84 8.17 -2.26 17.98
N GLY A 85 8.15 -1.09 17.35
CA GLY A 85 7.12 -0.08 17.55
C GLY A 85 5.73 -0.61 17.16
N VAL A 86 5.58 -1.16 15.96
CA VAL A 86 4.30 -1.67 15.46
C VAL A 86 3.82 -2.88 16.27
N LEU A 87 4.67 -3.89 16.46
CA LEU A 87 4.31 -5.10 17.20
C LEU A 87 4.13 -4.83 18.69
N GLY A 88 4.98 -3.99 19.28
CA GLY A 88 4.93 -3.61 20.69
C GLY A 88 3.66 -2.86 21.03
N VAL A 89 3.27 -1.87 20.22
CA VAL A 89 2.00 -1.14 20.41
C VAL A 89 0.80 -2.09 20.25
N GLY A 90 0.81 -2.96 19.23
CA GLY A 90 -0.24 -3.96 19.03
C GLY A 90 -0.39 -4.91 20.24
N CYS A 91 0.72 -5.44 20.75
CA CYS A 91 0.72 -6.31 21.93
C CYS A 91 0.23 -5.58 23.18
N LEU A 92 0.71 -4.35 23.41
CA LEU A 92 0.29 -3.55 24.56
C LEU A 92 -1.22 -3.27 24.53
N ALA A 93 -1.76 -2.92 23.36
CA ALA A 93 -3.19 -2.71 23.18
C ALA A 93 -4.01 -3.97 23.52
N MET A 94 -3.54 -5.16 23.09
CA MET A 94 -4.19 -6.42 23.44
C MET A 94 -4.14 -6.71 24.95
N VAL A 95 -3.01 -6.45 25.60
CA VAL A 95 -2.87 -6.64 27.05
C VAL A 95 -3.80 -5.72 27.84
N ILE A 96 -3.86 -4.43 27.47
CA ILE A 96 -4.75 -3.45 28.11
C ILE A 96 -6.21 -3.89 27.95
N LYS A 97 -6.62 -4.25 26.72
CA LYS A 97 -7.99 -4.73 26.44
C LYS A 97 -8.31 -5.98 27.26
N GLY A 98 -7.37 -6.92 27.39
CA GLY A 98 -7.53 -8.12 28.22
C GLY A 98 -7.73 -7.80 29.70
N ARG A 99 -6.95 -6.87 30.26
CA ARG A 99 -7.09 -6.44 31.66
C ARG A 99 -8.41 -5.73 31.92
N LEU A 100 -8.83 -4.82 31.03
CA LEU A 100 -10.12 -4.14 31.14
C LEU A 100 -11.28 -5.13 31.07
N LYS A 101 -11.20 -6.13 30.18
CA LYS A 101 -12.20 -7.19 30.08
C LYS A 101 -12.28 -8.00 31.38
N LYS A 102 -11.13 -8.36 31.97
CA LYS A 102 -11.08 -9.09 33.24
C LYS A 102 -11.68 -8.29 34.40
N ARG A 103 -11.39 -6.98 34.48
CA ARG A 103 -12.00 -6.09 35.48
C ARG A 103 -13.52 -6.05 35.36
N ARG A 104 -14.04 -5.84 34.14
CA ARG A 104 -15.49 -5.90 33.89
C ARG A 104 -16.11 -7.25 34.26
N PHE A 105 -15.43 -8.37 34.00
CA PHE A 105 -15.93 -9.67 34.43
C PHE A 105 -16.01 -9.80 35.95
N GLN A 106 -15.03 -9.27 36.68
CA GLN A 106 -15.07 -9.25 38.15
C GLN A 106 -16.24 -8.39 38.65
N GLU A 107 -16.51 -7.24 38.04
CA GLU A 107 -17.66 -6.39 38.38
C GLU A 107 -18.99 -7.13 38.15
N TYR A 108 -19.09 -7.96 37.10
CA TYR A 108 -20.27 -8.81 36.86
C TYR A 108 -20.40 -9.92 37.92
N ASP A 109 -19.29 -10.55 38.31
CA ASP A 109 -19.29 -11.67 39.27
C ASP A 109 -19.58 -11.21 40.70
N CYS A 110 -19.08 -10.04 41.09
CA CYS A 110 -19.30 -9.44 42.42
C CYS A 110 -20.69 -8.80 42.57
N GLY A 111 -21.46 -8.65 41.49
CA GLY A 111 -22.78 -8.00 41.52
C GLY A 111 -22.73 -6.49 41.77
N GLU A 112 -21.58 -5.84 41.54
CA GLU A 112 -21.37 -4.40 41.75
C GLU A 112 -22.06 -3.54 40.68
N LEU A 113 -22.44 -4.15 39.56
CA LEU A 113 -23.12 -3.49 38.45
C LEU A 113 -24.64 -3.56 38.58
N THR A 114 -25.29 -2.41 38.40
CA THR A 114 -26.76 -2.37 38.32
C THR A 114 -27.24 -3.06 37.04
N TYR A 115 -28.44 -3.66 37.08
CA TYR A 115 -29.03 -4.36 35.92
C TYR A 115 -29.15 -3.45 34.68
N ARG A 116 -29.35 -2.14 34.91
CA ARG A 116 -29.41 -1.10 33.87
C ARG A 116 -28.08 -0.93 33.14
N GLU A 117 -26.96 -0.90 33.86
CA GLU A 117 -25.62 -0.73 33.29
C GLU A 117 -25.15 -2.00 32.58
N ARG A 118 -25.62 -3.18 33.01
CA ARG A 118 -25.30 -4.48 32.40
C ARG A 118 -25.76 -4.62 30.94
N TRP A 119 -26.93 -4.06 30.61
CA TRP A 119 -27.56 -4.18 29.28
C TRP A 119 -27.36 -2.96 28.36
N GLY A 120 -26.46 -2.03 28.73
CA GLY A 120 -26.07 -0.92 27.87
C GLY A 120 -26.39 0.49 28.39
N GLY A 121 -26.90 0.64 29.61
CA GLY A 121 -27.23 1.94 30.17
C GLY A 121 -28.26 2.71 29.32
N ASN A 122 -28.38 4.03 29.52
CA ASN A 122 -29.25 4.86 28.68
C ASN A 122 -28.63 5.05 27.29
N THR A 123 -28.97 4.19 26.34
CA THR A 123 -28.63 4.35 24.91
C THR A 123 -29.53 5.36 24.18
N TRP A 124 -30.19 6.26 24.92
CA TRP A 124 -31.19 7.21 24.41
C TRP A 124 -30.81 8.68 24.63
N LEU A 125 -29.52 9.00 24.53
CA LEU A 125 -28.98 10.36 24.38
C LEU A 125 -27.86 10.35 23.35
#